data_AF-A0A371H0Z1-F1
#
_entry.id   AF-A0A371H0Z1-F1
#
_cell.length_a   1.000
_cell.length_b   1.000
_cell.length_c   1.000
_cell.angle_alpha   90.00
_cell.angle_beta   90.00
_cell.angle_gamma   90.00
#
_symmetry.space_group_name_H-M   'P 1'
#
loop_
_entity.id
_entity.type
_entity.pdbx_description
1 polymer ?
#
loop_
_entity_poly.entity_id
_entity_poly.type
_entity_poly.pdbx_seq_one_letter_code
_entity_poly.pdbx_strand_id
1 'polypeptide(L)'
;MNEPPKHPEDKSVKNKRAKGKEALITSRIEVKGVLLARRELLYLLPTNICFHVYSPLSILLVGFKEMLESFKELFSKDILRGLSPIKGIEHHVDFTLGATLPNRAAYRANLEENREIQEQVGKFVKKGWVRESQSPCTVPMILVPKKDGF
;
A
#
# COMPACT_ATOMS: atom_id res chain seq x y z
N MET A 1 20.01 -35.23 -60.38
CA MET A 1 20.77 -35.62 -59.18
C MET A 1 21.68 -34.47 -58.80
N ASN A 2 21.70 -34.17 -57.49
CA ASN A 2 22.57 -33.26 -56.73
C ASN A 2 22.15 -31.77 -56.61
N GLU A 3 21.58 -31.48 -55.44
CA GLU A 3 21.60 -30.20 -54.74
C GLU A 3 23.00 -29.91 -54.12
N PRO A 4 23.28 -28.66 -53.68
CA PRO A 4 24.56 -27.97 -53.87
C PRO A 4 25.36 -27.76 -52.57
N PRO A 5 26.56 -27.14 -52.59
CA PRO A 5 27.10 -26.44 -51.43
C PRO A 5 26.83 -24.93 -51.47
N LYS A 6 26.57 -24.39 -50.28
CA LYS A 6 26.07 -23.03 -49.99
C LYS A 6 27.17 -22.02 -49.63
N HIS A 7 26.89 -20.77 -50.03
CA HIS A 7 27.10 -19.46 -49.36
C HIS A 7 28.54 -18.95 -49.06
N PRO A 8 28.76 -17.63 -48.84
CA PRO A 8 27.78 -16.54 -48.75
C PRO A 8 28.07 -15.25 -49.57
N GLU A 9 26.98 -14.60 -49.98
CA GLU A 9 26.98 -13.19 -50.38
C GLU A 9 27.12 -12.25 -49.17
N ASP A 10 27.85 -11.17 -49.44
CA ASP A 10 28.19 -10.04 -48.59
C ASP A 10 27.30 -8.83 -48.94
N LYS A 11 27.26 -7.84 -48.04
CA LYS A 11 26.86 -6.42 -48.21
C LYS A 11 25.35 -6.11 -48.18
N SER A 12 24.85 -5.64 -47.04
CA SER A 12 24.78 -4.21 -46.62
C SER A 12 23.69 -3.40 -47.31
N VAL A 13 22.72 -2.89 -46.54
CA VAL A 13 22.10 -1.58 -46.82
C VAL A 13 21.81 -0.86 -45.49
N LYS A 14 22.43 0.32 -45.36
CA LYS A 14 22.26 1.31 -44.29
C LYS A 14 20.90 2.00 -44.39
N ASN A 15 20.28 2.42 -43.27
CA ASN A 15 19.70 3.77 -43.25
C ASN A 15 19.49 4.39 -41.86
N LYS A 16 20.16 5.53 -41.70
CA LYS A 16 19.78 6.84 -41.13
C LYS A 16 18.97 6.93 -39.81
N ARG A 17 19.65 7.61 -38.88
CA ARG A 17 19.29 8.20 -37.58
C ARG A 17 17.88 8.81 -37.49
N ALA A 18 17.11 8.40 -36.47
CA ALA A 18 16.01 9.18 -35.90
C ALA A 18 16.21 9.29 -34.38
N LYS A 19 16.15 10.52 -33.87
CA LYS A 19 16.31 10.89 -32.46
C LYS A 19 14.96 10.65 -31.77
N GLY A 20 14.78 9.51 -31.13
CA GLY A 20 13.56 9.14 -30.40
C GLY A 20 13.95 8.36 -29.15
N LYS A 21 13.27 8.60 -28.03
CA LYS A 21 13.48 7.85 -26.78
C LYS A 21 13.10 6.39 -27.02
N GLU A 22 14.08 5.54 -27.30
CA GLU A 22 13.87 4.10 -27.45
C GLU A 22 13.61 3.49 -26.07
N ALA A 23 12.35 3.16 -25.79
CA ALA A 23 12.02 2.17 -24.77
C ALA A 23 12.31 0.80 -25.37
N LEU A 24 13.49 0.24 -25.08
CA LEU A 24 13.86 -1.10 -25.51
C LEU A 24 13.23 -2.13 -24.56
N ILE A 25 12.25 -2.89 -25.05
CA ILE A 25 11.73 -4.07 -24.35
C ILE A 25 12.59 -5.26 -24.80
N THR A 26 13.44 -5.77 -23.91
CA THR A 26 14.40 -6.85 -24.20
C THR A 26 13.95 -8.19 -23.61
N SER A 27 14.39 -9.28 -24.23
CA SER A 27 14.02 -10.64 -23.83
C SER A 27 14.75 -11.08 -22.55
N ARG A 28 14.14 -12.01 -21.80
CA ARG A 28 14.72 -12.57 -20.56
C ARG A 28 16.13 -13.17 -20.75
N ILE A 29 16.45 -13.61 -21.96
CA ILE A 29 17.74 -14.24 -22.30
C ILE A 29 18.84 -13.18 -22.40
N GLU A 30 18.55 -12.04 -23.04
CA GLU A 30 19.48 -10.91 -23.11
C GLU A 30 19.75 -10.31 -21.73
N VAL A 31 18.72 -10.19 -20.88
CA VAL A 31 18.88 -9.75 -19.48
C VAL A 31 19.81 -10.70 -18.71
N LYS A 32 19.67 -12.02 -18.88
CA LYS A 32 20.57 -13.01 -18.27
C LYS A 32 22.01 -12.86 -18.78
N GLY A 33 22.20 -12.60 -20.07
CA GLY A 33 23.51 -12.36 -20.67
C GLY A 33 24.21 -11.13 -20.09
N VAL A 34 23.49 -10.02 -19.93
CA VAL A 34 24.03 -8.78 -19.33
C VAL A 34 24.37 -8.97 -17.85
N LEU A 35 23.53 -9.69 -17.10
CA LEU A 35 23.78 -10.04 -15.70
C LEU A 35 25.04 -10.91 -15.54
N LEU A 36 25.20 -11.93 -16.39
CA LEU A 36 26.38 -12.81 -16.39
C LEU A 36 27.65 -12.06 -16.82
N ALA A 37 27.52 -11.08 -17.72
CA ALA A 37 28.62 -10.24 -18.19
C ALA A 37 29.03 -9.13 -17.20
N ARG A 38 28.38 -9.01 -16.03
CA ARG A 38 28.60 -7.94 -15.04
C ARG A 38 28.57 -6.51 -15.63
N ARG A 39 27.81 -6.29 -16.69
CA ARG A 39 27.60 -4.95 -17.25
C ARG A 39 26.42 -4.27 -16.55
N GLU A 40 26.50 -2.95 -16.41
CA GLU A 40 25.58 -2.14 -15.61
C GLU A 40 24.11 -2.37 -16.00
N LEU A 41 23.26 -2.64 -15.01
CA LEU A 41 21.83 -2.89 -15.19
C LEU A 41 21.04 -1.64 -14.76
N LEU A 42 20.29 -1.04 -15.68
CA LEU A 42 19.35 0.04 -15.35
C LEU A 42 17.97 -0.58 -15.09
N TYR A 43 17.52 -0.54 -13.83
CA TYR A 43 16.16 -0.92 -13.47
C TYR A 43 15.23 0.29 -13.59
N LEU A 44 14.26 0.23 -14.51
CA LEU A 44 13.13 1.16 -14.52
C LEU A 44 11.96 0.51 -13.78
N LEU A 45 11.65 1.01 -12.58
CA LEU A 45 10.39 0.71 -11.89
C LEU A 45 9.31 1.71 -12.34
N PRO A 46 8.02 1.33 -12.35
CA PRO A 46 6.94 2.09 -13.00
C PRO A 46 6.53 3.41 -12.31
N THR A 47 7.27 3.91 -11.33
CA THR A 47 6.97 5.18 -10.64
C THR A 47 8.20 6.09 -10.65
N ASN A 48 8.27 6.98 -11.65
CA ASN A 48 8.96 8.29 -11.76
C ASN A 48 10.32 8.56 -11.03
N ILE A 49 10.98 7.56 -10.47
CA ILE A 49 12.25 7.68 -9.77
C ILE A 49 13.24 6.80 -10.52
N CYS A 50 13.97 7.44 -11.43
CA CYS A 50 15.11 6.82 -12.08
C CYS A 50 16.25 6.79 -11.04
N PHE A 51 16.38 5.68 -10.32
CA PHE A 51 17.59 5.48 -9.54
C PHE A 51 18.71 5.18 -10.52
N HIS A 52 19.59 6.17 -10.72
CA HIS A 52 20.88 5.93 -11.37
C HIS A 52 21.75 5.12 -10.40
N VAL A 53 21.52 3.80 -10.30
CA VAL A 53 22.21 2.96 -9.34
C VAL A 53 23.64 2.69 -9.84
N TYR A 54 24.58 3.57 -9.53
CA TYR A 54 26.03 3.30 -9.63
C TYR A 54 26.53 2.36 -8.52
N SER A 55 25.66 1.55 -7.93
CA SER A 55 25.98 0.78 -6.73
C SER A 55 25.42 -0.65 -6.81
N PRO A 56 26.15 -1.65 -6.28
CA PRO A 56 25.72 -3.03 -6.32
C PRO A 56 24.36 -3.20 -5.63
N LEU A 57 23.52 -4.09 -6.18
CA LEU A 57 22.17 -4.41 -5.71
C LEU A 57 22.07 -4.68 -4.19
N SER A 58 23.18 -5.09 -3.57
CA SER A 58 23.29 -5.28 -2.12
C SER A 58 23.02 -3.98 -1.33
N ILE A 59 23.49 -2.83 -1.79
CA ILE A 59 23.29 -1.53 -1.11
C ILE A 59 21.84 -1.10 -1.20
N LEU A 60 21.19 -1.32 -2.35
CA LEU A 60 19.77 -1.02 -2.54
C LEU A 60 18.89 -1.89 -1.64
N LEU A 61 19.24 -3.17 -1.49
CA LEU A 61 18.52 -4.09 -0.60
C LEU A 61 18.66 -3.69 0.88
N VAL A 62 19.85 -3.23 1.29
CA VAL A 62 20.11 -2.73 2.66
C VAL A 62 19.32 -1.45 2.92
N GLY A 63 19.41 -0.46 2.03
CA GLY A 63 18.69 0.81 2.19
C GLY A 63 17.16 0.64 2.19
N PHE A 64 16.63 -0.30 1.38
CA PHE A 64 15.20 -0.62 1.40
C PHE A 64 14.77 -1.26 2.72
N LYS A 65 15.59 -2.16 3.28
CA LYS A 65 15.31 -2.78 4.58
C LYS A 65 15.35 -1.76 5.72
N GLU A 66 16.35 -0.87 5.74
CA GLU A 66 16.45 0.22 6.72
C GLU A 66 15.25 1.18 6.63
N MET A 67 14.82 1.52 5.41
CA MET A 67 13.62 2.30 5.18
C MET A 67 12.38 1.59 5.74
N LEU A 68 12.16 0.31 5.43
CA LEU A 68 11.01 -0.43 5.95
C LEU A 68 11.01 -0.50 7.48
N GLU A 69 12.18 -0.69 8.09
CA GLU A 69 12.29 -0.70 9.55
C GLU A 69 11.97 0.67 10.14
N SER A 70 12.39 1.77 9.49
CA SER A 70 12.07 3.14 9.94
C SER A 70 10.57 3.46 9.92
N PHE A 71 9.79 2.79 9.06
CA PHE A 71 8.34 2.95 8.97
C PHE A 71 7.54 1.82 9.62
N LYS A 72 8.20 0.93 10.37
CA LYS A 72 7.57 -0.24 10.99
C LYS A 72 6.34 0.11 11.84
N GLU A 73 6.36 1.26 12.51
CA GLU A 73 5.23 1.76 13.30
C GLU A 73 3.99 2.08 12.45
N LEU A 74 4.15 2.52 11.21
CA LEU A 74 3.03 2.78 10.28
C LEU A 74 2.35 1.48 9.83
N PHE A 75 3.09 0.37 9.84
CA PHE A 75 2.63 -0.94 9.39
C PHE A 75 2.35 -1.90 10.56
N SER A 76 2.37 -1.41 11.81
CA SER A 76 2.00 -2.23 12.96
C SER A 76 0.60 -2.81 12.77
N LYS A 77 0.46 -4.11 13.04
CA LYS A 77 -0.84 -4.81 12.98
C LYS A 77 -1.85 -4.21 13.97
N ASP A 78 -1.33 -3.68 15.07
CA ASP A 78 -2.10 -2.96 16.07
C ASP A 78 -1.98 -1.45 15.86
N ILE A 79 -3.13 -0.79 15.72
CA ILE A 79 -3.21 0.67 15.71
C ILE A 79 -2.72 1.19 17.08
N LEU A 80 -1.92 2.26 17.06
CA LEU A 80 -1.35 2.89 18.26
C LEU A 80 -2.42 3.13 19.33
N ARG A 81 -2.06 2.90 20.59
CA ARG A 81 -2.92 3.24 21.74
C ARG A 81 -3.06 4.76 21.82
N GLY A 82 -4.29 5.21 22.03
CA GLY A 82 -4.68 6.62 22.10
C GLY A 82 -5.28 7.12 20.81
N LEU A 83 -5.74 8.38 20.86
CA LEU A 83 -6.13 9.11 19.67
C LEU A 83 -4.86 9.51 18.92
N SER A 84 -4.98 9.63 17.60
CA SER A 84 -3.90 10.26 16.82
C SER A 84 -3.61 11.66 17.39
N PRO A 85 -2.35 12.11 17.39
CA PRO A 85 -2.02 13.47 17.76
C PRO A 85 -2.92 14.45 17.00
N ILE A 86 -3.36 15.51 17.68
CA ILE A 86 -4.14 16.56 17.05
C ILE A 86 -3.32 17.11 15.88
N LYS A 87 -3.82 16.84 14.67
CA LYS A 87 -3.30 17.47 13.45
C LYS A 87 -4.01 18.82 13.36
N GLY A 88 -3.40 19.83 12.77
CA GLY A 88 -3.98 21.20 12.68
C GLY A 88 -5.36 21.31 12.01
N ILE A 89 -5.93 20.19 11.55
CA ILE A 89 -7.29 20.06 11.04
C ILE A 89 -7.99 18.98 11.88
N GLU A 90 -9.03 19.37 12.60
CA GLU A 90 -9.92 18.46 13.33
C GLU A 90 -11.22 18.22 12.56
N HIS A 91 -11.84 17.06 12.76
CA HIS A 91 -13.12 16.75 12.15
C HIS A 91 -14.25 17.46 12.90
N HIS A 92 -14.63 18.65 12.43
CA HIS A 92 -15.80 19.37 12.93
C HIS A 92 -17.08 18.84 12.28
N VAL A 93 -18.13 18.63 13.08
CA VAL A 93 -19.46 18.25 12.58
C VAL A 93 -20.34 19.49 12.66
N ASP A 94 -20.63 20.09 11.50
CA ASP A 94 -21.53 21.23 11.42
C ASP A 94 -22.98 20.78 11.62
N PHE A 95 -23.73 21.51 12.46
CA PHE A 95 -25.17 21.32 12.61
C PHE A 95 -25.93 22.34 11.77
N THR A 96 -27.01 21.89 11.14
CA THR A 96 -27.96 22.80 10.51
C THR A 96 -28.78 23.52 11.58
N LEU A 97 -29.10 24.79 11.35
CA LEU A 97 -29.87 25.59 12.30
C LEU A 97 -31.26 24.95 12.52
N GLY A 98 -31.63 24.73 13.78
CA GLY A 98 -32.89 24.07 14.14
C GLY A 98 -32.86 22.54 14.07
N ALA A 99 -31.72 21.91 13.81
CA ALA A 99 -31.58 20.46 13.88
C ALA A 99 -31.75 19.95 15.31
N THR A 100 -32.53 18.87 15.45
CA THR A 100 -32.68 18.16 16.72
C THR A 100 -31.66 17.04 16.80
N LEU A 101 -30.93 16.95 17.92
CA LEU A 101 -30.02 15.85 18.17
C LEU A 101 -30.80 14.54 18.37
N PRO A 102 -30.38 13.42 17.75
CA PRO A 102 -31.03 12.14 18.00
C PRO A 102 -30.78 11.70 19.44
N ASN A 103 -31.84 11.29 20.13
CA ASN A 103 -31.76 10.63 21.42
C ASN A 103 -32.65 9.37 21.38
N ARG A 104 -32.08 8.29 20.83
CA ARG A 104 -32.79 7.03 20.64
C ARG A 104 -32.30 6.00 21.65
N ALA A 105 -33.23 5.25 22.21
CA ALA A 105 -32.92 4.11 23.07
C ALA A 105 -32.09 3.05 22.31
N ALA A 106 -31.26 2.32 23.04
CA ALA A 106 -30.49 1.21 22.49
C ALA A 106 -31.43 0.14 21.90
N TYR A 107 -30.98 -0.52 20.82
CA TYR A 107 -31.69 -1.69 20.32
C TYR A 107 -31.63 -2.83 21.32
N ARG A 108 -32.67 -3.67 21.32
CA ARG A 108 -32.67 -4.91 22.11
C ARG A 108 -31.68 -5.88 21.47
N ALA A 109 -30.76 -6.38 22.28
CA ALA A 109 -29.77 -7.40 21.92
C ALA A 109 -29.92 -8.60 22.87
N ASN A 110 -29.58 -9.80 22.39
CA ASN A 110 -29.57 -11.01 23.21
C ASN A 110 -28.34 -11.06 24.14
N LEU A 111 -28.21 -12.10 24.96
CA LEU A 111 -27.13 -12.21 25.94
C LEU A 111 -25.73 -12.25 25.29
N GLU A 112 -25.58 -13.03 24.22
CA GLU A 112 -24.32 -13.18 23.50
C GLU A 112 -23.92 -11.89 22.77
N GLU A 113 -24.88 -11.23 22.12
CA GLU A 113 -24.67 -9.95 21.45
C GLU A 113 -24.26 -8.86 22.45
N ASN A 114 -24.92 -8.79 23.61
CA ASN A 114 -24.55 -7.81 24.64
C ASN A 114 -23.15 -8.06 25.19
N ARG A 115 -22.77 -9.34 25.38
CA ARG A 115 -21.42 -9.71 25.81
C ARG A 115 -20.39 -9.24 24.79
N GLU A 116 -20.61 -9.52 23.51
CA GLU A 116 -19.70 -9.09 22.45
C GLU A 116 -19.59 -7.56 22.36
N ILE A 117 -20.72 -6.85 22.41
CA ILE A 117 -20.73 -5.37 22.41
C ILE A 117 -19.90 -4.84 23.59
N GLN A 118 -20.08 -5.39 24.79
CA GLN A 118 -19.31 -4.98 25.96
C GLN A 118 -17.82 -5.27 25.81
N GLU A 119 -17.44 -6.42 25.23
CA GLU A 119 -16.05 -6.75 24.96
C GLU A 119 -15.41 -5.80 23.95
N GLN A 120 -16.09 -5.47 22.85
CA GLN A 120 -15.60 -4.52 21.85
C GLN A 120 -15.47 -3.11 22.39
N VAL A 121 -16.49 -2.62 23.09
CA VAL A 121 -16.45 -1.31 23.75
C VAL A 121 -15.31 -1.26 24.77
N GLY A 122 -15.14 -2.31 25.58
CA GLY A 122 -14.03 -2.41 26.52
C GLY A 122 -12.65 -2.39 25.84
N LYS A 123 -12.51 -3.04 24.68
CA LYS A 123 -11.29 -2.96 23.86
C LYS A 123 -11.04 -1.52 23.38
N PHE A 124 -12.08 -0.78 22.95
CA PHE A 124 -11.95 0.61 22.50
C PHE A 124 -11.61 1.58 23.63
N VAL A 125 -12.19 1.39 24.82
CA VAL A 125 -11.86 2.18 26.02
C VAL A 125 -10.41 1.92 26.44
N LYS A 126 -9.96 0.67 26.49
CA LYS A 126 -8.55 0.32 26.78
C LYS A 126 -7.56 0.91 25.77
N LYS A 127 -7.99 1.06 24.51
CA LYS A 127 -7.22 1.72 23.45
C LYS A 127 -7.30 3.25 23.51
N GLY A 128 -8.18 3.84 24.32
CA GLY A 128 -8.36 5.29 24.43
C GLY A 128 -9.08 5.92 23.23
N TRP A 129 -9.79 5.13 22.43
CA TRP A 129 -10.53 5.64 21.26
C TRP A 129 -11.93 6.14 21.60
N VAL A 130 -12.51 5.59 22.66
CA VAL A 130 -13.83 5.95 23.18
C VAL A 130 -13.67 6.27 24.66
N ARG A 131 -14.48 7.21 25.14
CA ARG A 131 -14.61 7.57 26.56
C ARG A 131 -16.08 7.69 26.92
N GLU A 132 -16.38 7.51 28.20
CA GLU A 132 -17.71 7.79 28.73
C GLU A 132 -18.08 9.26 28.48
N SER A 133 -19.36 9.53 28.20
CA SER A 133 -19.86 10.87 27.94
C SER A 133 -21.29 11.02 28.43
N GLN A 134 -21.65 12.23 28.85
CA GLN A 134 -23.02 12.61 29.19
C GLN A 134 -23.63 13.42 28.04
N SER A 135 -23.54 12.89 26.82
CA SER A 135 -24.03 13.56 25.62
C SER A 135 -25.57 13.58 25.59
N PRO A 136 -26.21 14.71 25.22
CA PRO A 136 -27.64 14.74 24.95
C PRO A 136 -28.01 14.02 23.64
N CYS A 137 -27.01 13.67 22.82
CA CYS A 137 -27.15 12.89 21.60
C CYS A 137 -26.79 11.42 21.86
N THR A 138 -27.74 10.52 21.63
CA THR A 138 -27.56 9.07 21.74
C THR A 138 -28.09 8.38 20.48
N VAL A 139 -27.24 7.55 19.87
CA VAL A 139 -27.57 6.74 18.70
C VAL A 139 -27.35 5.27 19.06
N PRO A 140 -28.29 4.36 18.76
CA PRO A 140 -28.14 2.94 19.07
C PRO A 140 -27.02 2.31 18.23
N MET A 141 -26.29 1.37 18.85
CA MET A 141 -25.29 0.53 18.18
C MET A 141 -25.94 -0.72 17.59
N ILE A 142 -25.43 -1.19 16.46
CA ILE A 142 -25.80 -2.46 15.85
C ILE A 142 -24.54 -3.30 15.72
N LEU A 143 -24.62 -4.55 16.20
CA LEU A 143 -23.55 -5.53 16.06
C LEU A 143 -23.67 -6.22 14.69
N VAL A 144 -22.57 -6.27 13.91
CA VAL A 144 -22.58 -6.80 12.53
C VAL A 144 -21.57 -7.95 12.41
N PRO A 145 -22.01 -9.20 12.16
CA PRO A 145 -21.11 -10.34 12.08
C PRO A 145 -20.16 -10.20 10.92
N LYS A 146 -18.88 -10.49 11.15
CA LYS A 146 -17.88 -10.59 10.09
C LYS A 146 -17.76 -12.05 9.66
N LYS A 147 -17.07 -12.28 8.55
CA LYS A 147 -16.88 -13.63 7.98
C LYS A 147 -16.22 -14.59 8.98
N ASP A 148 -15.33 -14.06 9.82
CA ASP A 148 -14.59 -14.82 10.81
C ASP A 148 -15.35 -14.97 12.14
N GLY A 149 -16.63 -14.57 12.16
CA GLY A 149 -17.45 -14.51 13.36
C GLY A 149 -17.52 -13.10 13.95
N PHE A 150 -17.89 -13.06 15.23
CA PHE A 150 -17.79 -11.90 16.09
C PHE A 150 -16.54 -12.00 16.95
#